data_AF-A0A494WHI2-F1
#
_entry.id   AF-A0A494WHI2-F1
#
_cell.length_a   1.000
_cell.length_b   1.000
_cell.length_c   1.000
_cell.angle_alpha   90.00
_cell.angle_beta   90.00
_cell.angle_gamma   90.00
#
_symmetry.space_group_name_H-M   'P 1'
#
loop_
_entity.id
_entity.type
_entity.pdbx_description
1 polymer ?
#
loop_
_entity_poly.entity_id
_entity_poly.type
_entity_poly.pdbx_seq_one_letter_code
_entity_poly.pdbx_strand_id
1 'polypeptide(L)'
;MTPDMGQRIAGRLHDVAASLSGAVERDRREAAEVQLAREAQERLAADRARQEAQERQQVRERERVAEKFNTIAGKREAGAHGYGDHNSDWKATPEALRKAVDAYNGANQHTKDLYIEQIQREPKMARAVGQLIGERELILQRDRGMSL
;
A
#
# COMPACT_ATOMS: atom_id res chain seq x y z
N MET A 1 -8.19 -42.46 -74.07
CA MET A 1 -7.62 -42.47 -72.70
C MET A 1 -7.94 -41.13 -72.08
N THR A 2 -8.82 -41.07 -71.09
CA THR A 2 -9.24 -39.83 -70.41
C THR A 2 -8.68 -39.80 -68.98
N PRO A 3 -7.44 -39.32 -68.77
CA PRO A 3 -6.95 -39.00 -67.44
C PRO A 3 -7.47 -37.60 -67.09
N ASP A 4 -8.71 -37.47 -66.63
CA ASP A 4 -9.26 -36.11 -66.44
C ASP A 4 -10.20 -35.98 -65.24
N MET A 5 -11.12 -36.93 -65.02
CA MET A 5 -12.07 -36.82 -63.91
C MET A 5 -11.43 -37.08 -62.53
N GLY A 6 -10.55 -38.08 -62.41
CA GLY A 6 -9.84 -38.39 -61.15
C GLY A 6 -8.85 -37.30 -60.72
N GLN A 7 -8.13 -36.70 -61.68
CA GLN A 7 -7.22 -35.57 -61.39
C GLN A 7 -7.98 -34.30 -60.99
N ARG A 8 -9.14 -34.02 -61.61
CA ARG A 8 -9.99 -32.88 -61.23
C ARG A 8 -10.58 -33.02 -59.82
N ILE A 9 -10.99 -34.23 -59.43
CA ILE A 9 -11.49 -34.50 -58.08
C ILE A 9 -10.34 -34.36 -57.06
N ALA A 10 -9.16 -34.91 -57.36
CA ALA A 10 -7.99 -34.78 -56.49
C ALA A 10 -7.56 -33.32 -56.30
N GLY A 11 -7.56 -32.50 -57.35
CA GLY A 11 -7.26 -31.07 -57.27
C GLY A 11 -8.25 -30.31 -56.37
N ARG A 12 -9.55 -30.54 -56.53
CA ARG A 12 -10.58 -29.92 -55.68
C ARG A 12 -10.46 -30.33 -54.21
N LEU A 13 -10.13 -31.58 -53.93
CA LEU A 13 -9.88 -32.05 -52.56
C LEU A 13 -8.64 -31.38 -51.94
N HIS A 14 -7.60 -31.15 -52.74
CA HIS A 14 -6.40 -30.43 -52.31
C HIS A 14 -6.71 -28.96 -51.96
N ASP A 15 -7.48 -28.27 -52.80
CA ASP A 15 -7.88 -26.87 -52.57
C ASP A 15 -8.74 -26.73 -51.29
N VAL A 16 -9.65 -27.68 -51.06
CA VAL A 16 -10.47 -27.73 -49.85
C VAL A 16 -9.60 -27.96 -48.61
N ALA A 17 -8.64 -28.90 -48.66
CA ALA A 17 -7.72 -29.17 -47.56
C ALA A 17 -6.81 -27.97 -47.24
N ALA A 18 -6.34 -27.24 -48.25
CA ALA A 18 -5.56 -26.03 -48.09
C ALA A 18 -6.37 -24.90 -47.43
N SER A 19 -7.64 -24.72 -47.85
CA SER A 19 -8.54 -23.72 -47.28
C SER A 19 -8.87 -24.00 -45.80
N LEU A 20 -9.16 -25.27 -45.47
CA LEU A 20 -9.39 -25.71 -44.09
C LEU A 20 -8.16 -25.52 -43.21
N SER A 21 -6.97 -25.87 -43.72
CA SER A 21 -5.71 -25.68 -42.99
C SER A 21 -5.44 -24.20 -42.71
N GLY A 22 -5.71 -23.32 -43.69
CA GLY A 22 -5.62 -21.88 -43.51
C GLY A 22 -6.64 -21.32 -42.51
N ALA A 23 -7.85 -21.89 -42.45
CA ALA A 23 -8.87 -21.50 -41.48
C ALA A 23 -8.48 -21.89 -40.05
N VAL A 24 -7.97 -23.10 -39.85
CA VAL A 24 -7.47 -23.58 -38.54
C VAL A 24 -6.28 -22.74 -38.05
N GLU A 25 -5.37 -22.38 -38.94
CA GLU A 25 -4.23 -21.53 -38.58
C GLU A 25 -4.67 -20.11 -38.20
N ARG A 26 -5.69 -19.56 -38.87
CA ARG A 26 -6.27 -18.25 -38.49
C ARG A 26 -6.95 -18.30 -37.12
N ASP A 27 -7.77 -19.31 -36.88
CA ASP A 27 -8.44 -19.51 -35.59
C ASP A 27 -7.42 -19.65 -34.45
N ARG A 28 -6.35 -20.41 -34.68
CA ARG A 28 -5.25 -20.56 -33.71
C ARG A 28 -4.56 -19.22 -33.41
N ARG A 29 -4.33 -18.39 -34.44
CA ARG A 29 -3.71 -17.06 -34.26
C ARG A 29 -4.63 -16.14 -33.48
N GLU A 30 -5.90 -16.09 -33.84
CA GLU A 30 -6.90 -15.28 -33.16
C GLU A 30 -7.03 -15.69 -31.67
N ALA A 31 -7.07 -17.00 -31.39
CA ALA A 31 -7.07 -17.52 -30.03
C ALA A 31 -5.80 -17.12 -29.25
N ALA A 32 -4.63 -17.13 -29.89
CA ALA A 32 -3.38 -16.69 -29.28
C ALA A 32 -3.38 -15.18 -29.00
N GLU A 33 -3.92 -14.36 -29.91
CA GLU A 33 -4.06 -12.92 -29.72
C GLU A 33 -5.01 -12.58 -28.57
N VAL A 34 -6.14 -13.28 -28.46
CA VAL A 34 -7.09 -13.15 -27.35
C VAL A 34 -6.42 -13.53 -26.02
N GLN A 35 -5.63 -14.61 -26.00
CA GLN A 35 -4.91 -15.03 -24.80
C GLN A 35 -3.86 -13.99 -24.38
N LEU A 36 -3.09 -13.45 -25.32
CA LEU A 36 -2.12 -12.38 -25.04
C LEU A 36 -2.81 -11.10 -24.54
N ALA A 37 -3.95 -10.72 -25.13
CA ALA A 37 -4.73 -9.56 -24.69
C ALA A 37 -5.25 -9.74 -23.25
N ARG A 38 -5.70 -10.95 -22.91
CA ARG A 38 -6.14 -11.29 -21.56
C ARG A 38 -4.99 -11.22 -20.55
N GLU A 39 -3.84 -11.79 -20.88
CA GLU A 39 -2.65 -11.74 -20.02
C GLU A 39 -2.17 -10.30 -19.79
N ALA A 40 -2.20 -9.46 -20.82
CA ALA A 40 -1.88 -8.05 -20.71
C ALA A 40 -2.85 -7.32 -19.77
N GLN A 41 -4.16 -7.59 -19.90
CA GLN A 41 -5.18 -7.02 -19.03
C GLN A 41 -5.02 -7.48 -17.57
N GLU A 42 -4.73 -8.76 -17.34
CA GLU A 42 -4.49 -9.30 -16.00
C GLU A 42 -3.26 -8.66 -15.33
N ARG A 43 -2.18 -8.43 -16.08
CA ARG A 43 -0.99 -7.71 -15.59
C ARG A 43 -1.32 -6.27 -15.20
N LEU A 44 -2.04 -5.53 -16.05
CA LEU A 44 -2.45 -4.16 -15.75
C LEU A 44 -3.35 -4.10 -14.50
N ALA A 45 -4.28 -5.06 -14.35
CA ALA A 45 -5.13 -5.16 -13.17
C ALA A 45 -4.31 -5.47 -11.90
N ALA A 46 -3.34 -6.39 -11.99
CA ALA A 46 -2.46 -6.74 -10.88
C ALA A 46 -1.58 -5.56 -10.45
N ASP A 47 -1.08 -4.77 -11.40
CA ASP A 47 -0.26 -3.59 -11.10
C ASP A 47 -1.08 -2.47 -10.46
N ARG A 48 -2.30 -2.21 -10.95
CA ARG A 48 -3.23 -1.28 -10.30
C ARG A 48 -3.59 -1.74 -8.89
N ALA A 49 -3.90 -3.02 -8.70
CA ALA A 49 -4.23 -3.57 -7.38
C ALA A 49 -3.06 -3.41 -6.39
N ARG A 50 -1.81 -3.59 -6.86
CA ARG A 50 -0.61 -3.36 -6.05
C ARG A 50 -0.43 -1.89 -5.68
N GLN A 51 -0.66 -0.96 -6.61
CA GLN A 51 -0.59 0.48 -6.34
C GLN A 51 -1.65 0.89 -5.31
N GLU A 52 -2.91 0.49 -5.50
CA GLU A 52 -3.99 0.78 -4.54
C GLU A 52 -3.72 0.18 -3.16
N ALA A 53 -3.17 -1.03 -3.10
CA ALA A 53 -2.78 -1.66 -1.83
C ALA A 53 -1.68 -0.86 -1.12
N GLN A 54 -0.67 -0.39 -1.86
CA GLN A 54 0.39 0.45 -1.31
C GLN A 54 -0.13 1.80 -0.82
N GLU A 55 -1.03 2.45 -1.56
CA GLU A 55 -1.66 3.70 -1.14
C GLU A 55 -2.49 3.51 0.14
N ARG A 56 -3.32 2.46 0.19
CA ARG A 56 -4.09 2.11 1.38
C ARG A 56 -3.18 1.83 2.57
N GLN A 57 -2.08 1.12 2.38
CA GLN A 57 -1.12 0.85 3.44
C GLN A 57 -0.51 2.16 3.96
N GLN A 58 -0.10 3.07 3.07
CA GLN A 58 0.44 4.37 3.47
C GLN A 58 -0.59 5.21 4.23
N VAL A 59 -1.88 5.18 3.85
CA VAL A 59 -2.96 5.87 4.59
C VAL A 59 -3.08 5.29 6.01
N ARG A 60 -3.19 3.97 6.14
CA ARG A 60 -3.29 3.28 7.44
C ARG A 60 -2.10 3.57 8.36
N GLU A 61 -0.90 3.66 7.79
CA GLU A 61 0.30 4.01 8.57
C GLU A 61 0.20 5.41 9.17
N ARG A 62 -0.30 6.40 8.41
CA ARG A 62 -0.50 7.76 8.91
C ARG A 62 -1.60 7.83 9.96
N GLU A 63 -2.70 7.10 9.76
CA GLU A 63 -3.78 6.96 10.76
C GLU A 63 -3.25 6.40 12.08
N ARG A 64 -2.43 5.33 12.03
CA ARG A 64 -1.80 4.75 13.22
C ARG A 64 -0.86 5.72 13.92
N VAL A 65 -0.09 6.52 13.18
CA VAL A 65 0.77 7.54 13.79
C VAL A 65 -0.07 8.58 14.55
N ALA A 66 -1.14 9.06 13.93
CA ALA A 66 -2.06 10.00 14.56
C ALA A 66 -2.72 9.42 15.83
N GLU A 67 -3.16 8.16 15.78
CA GLU A 67 -3.72 7.44 16.94
C GLU A 67 -2.70 7.30 18.08
N LYS A 68 -1.45 6.91 17.77
CA LYS A 68 -0.39 6.80 18.77
C LYS A 68 -0.06 8.16 19.39
N PHE A 69 0.00 9.21 18.57
CA PHE A 69 0.20 10.57 19.08
C PHE A 69 -0.91 10.98 20.04
N ASN A 70 -2.19 10.79 19.64
CA ASN A 70 -3.35 11.05 20.49
C ASN A 70 -3.30 10.25 21.80
N THR A 71 -2.86 9.00 21.75
CA THR A 71 -2.72 8.16 22.95
C THR A 71 -1.68 8.73 23.92
N ILE A 72 -0.53 9.19 23.41
CA ILE A 72 0.52 9.82 24.23
C ILE A 72 0.00 11.14 24.81
N ALA A 73 -0.66 11.96 23.99
CA ALA A 73 -1.23 13.23 24.39
C ALA A 73 -2.30 13.08 25.47
N GLY A 74 -3.24 12.14 25.30
CA GLY A 74 -4.27 11.83 26.28
C GLY A 74 -3.70 11.30 27.59
N LYS A 75 -2.69 10.43 27.56
CA LYS A 75 -2.00 9.96 28.78
C LYS A 75 -1.29 11.10 29.51
N ARG A 76 -0.69 12.03 28.77
CA ARG A 76 -0.06 13.23 29.32
C ARG A 76 -1.09 14.18 29.95
N GLU A 77 -2.18 14.46 29.25
CA GLU A 77 -3.28 15.32 29.74
C GLU A 77 -3.93 14.73 31.00
N ALA A 78 -4.10 13.42 31.05
CA ALA A 78 -4.63 12.70 32.22
C ALA A 78 -3.61 12.53 33.38
N GLY A 79 -2.37 13.00 33.23
CA GLY A 79 -1.33 12.83 34.25
C GLY A 79 -0.99 11.37 34.55
N ALA A 80 -1.13 10.47 33.55
CA ALA A 80 -0.90 9.05 33.73
C ALA A 80 0.54 8.76 34.22
N HIS A 81 0.70 7.65 34.95
CA HIS A 81 2.02 7.20 35.39
C HIS A 81 3.00 7.08 34.21
N GLY A 82 4.21 7.62 34.35
CA GLY A 82 5.18 7.69 33.26
C GLY A 82 5.12 8.96 32.40
N TYR A 83 4.10 9.82 32.57
CA TYR A 83 3.87 11.01 31.73
C TYR A 83 3.99 12.34 32.47
N GLY A 84 4.23 12.34 33.78
CA GLY A 84 4.45 13.57 34.57
C GLY A 84 5.87 14.13 34.44
N ASP A 85 6.04 15.43 34.66
CA ASP A 85 7.33 16.13 34.49
C ASP A 85 8.46 15.63 35.38
N HIS A 86 8.12 15.01 36.52
CA HIS A 86 9.11 14.45 37.44
C HIS A 86 9.51 13.02 37.09
N ASN A 87 8.76 12.33 36.21
CA ASN A 87 8.98 10.94 35.88
C ASN A 87 10.12 10.77 34.85
N SER A 88 10.97 9.76 35.04
CA SER A 88 12.10 9.45 34.16
C SER A 88 11.66 9.15 32.72
N ASP A 89 10.55 8.43 32.54
CA ASP A 89 10.06 8.01 31.22
C ASP A 89 9.62 9.21 30.38
N TRP A 90 8.96 10.18 31.02
CA TRP A 90 8.60 11.42 30.34
C TRP A 90 9.84 12.24 30.03
N LYS A 91 10.76 12.44 30.99
CA LYS A 91 12.00 13.18 30.76
C LYS A 91 12.85 12.58 29.63
N ALA A 92 12.86 11.26 29.50
CA ALA A 92 13.57 10.53 28.46
C ALA A 92 12.86 10.58 27.09
N THR A 93 11.60 11.00 27.04
CA THR A 93 10.88 11.21 25.78
C THR A 93 11.54 12.34 24.98
N PRO A 94 11.76 12.18 23.64
CA PRO A 94 12.38 13.20 22.80
C PRO A 94 11.75 14.58 23.01
N GLU A 95 12.58 15.61 23.17
CA GLU A 95 12.12 16.96 23.52
C GLU A 95 11.12 17.52 22.51
N ALA A 96 11.34 17.27 21.22
CA ALA A 96 10.42 17.68 20.15
C ALA A 96 9.03 17.05 20.32
N LEU A 97 8.97 15.76 20.72
CA LEU A 97 7.70 15.08 20.97
C LEU A 97 6.99 15.65 22.20
N ARG A 98 7.73 15.91 23.29
CA ARG A 98 7.16 16.53 24.50
C ARG A 98 6.55 17.89 24.18
N LYS A 99 7.30 18.76 23.50
CA LYS A 99 6.82 20.09 23.10
C LYS A 99 5.59 20.01 22.19
N ALA A 100 5.58 19.09 21.22
CA ALA A 100 4.43 18.89 20.35
C ALA A 100 3.18 18.44 21.14
N VAL A 101 3.35 17.51 22.08
CA VAL A 101 2.26 17.04 22.94
C VAL A 101 1.76 18.13 23.87
N ASP A 102 2.65 18.88 24.53
CA ASP A 102 2.27 19.95 25.45
C ASP A 102 1.56 21.10 24.70
N ALA A 103 2.05 21.46 23.51
CA ALA A 103 1.40 22.45 22.64
C ALA A 103 0.02 21.96 22.16
N TYR A 104 -0.09 20.69 21.77
CA TYR A 104 -1.36 20.07 21.38
C TYR A 104 -2.37 20.09 22.52
N ASN A 105 -1.97 19.65 23.72
CA ASN A 105 -2.85 19.59 24.90
C ASN A 105 -3.30 20.98 25.36
N GLY A 106 -2.44 22.01 25.21
CA GLY A 106 -2.77 23.40 25.51
C GLY A 106 -3.63 24.11 24.46
N ALA A 107 -3.86 23.50 23.30
CA ALA A 107 -4.64 24.10 22.22
C ALA A 107 -6.15 23.88 22.38
N ASN A 108 -6.96 24.70 21.68
CA ASN A 108 -8.40 24.47 21.60
C ASN A 108 -8.73 23.26 20.70
N GLN A 109 -9.97 22.76 20.79
CA GLN A 109 -10.38 21.56 20.05
C GLN A 109 -10.18 21.67 18.53
N HIS A 110 -10.49 22.83 17.95
CA HIS A 110 -10.32 23.04 16.51
C HIS A 110 -8.86 22.90 16.07
N THR A 111 -7.92 23.45 16.84
CA THR A 111 -6.49 23.32 16.58
C THR A 111 -6.01 21.87 16.78
N LYS A 112 -6.53 21.18 17.80
CA LYS A 112 -6.25 19.74 18.00
C LYS A 112 -6.69 18.94 16.76
N ASP A 113 -7.90 19.15 16.28
CA ASP A 113 -8.44 18.45 15.10
C ASP A 113 -7.61 18.71 13.84
N LEU A 114 -7.21 19.98 13.61
CA LEU A 114 -6.35 20.35 12.48
C LEU A 114 -4.99 19.65 12.56
N TYR A 115 -4.38 19.56 13.75
CA TYR A 115 -3.09 18.91 13.92
C TYR A 115 -3.16 17.41 13.58
N ILE A 116 -4.22 16.72 14.04
CA ILE A 116 -4.45 15.31 13.73
C ILE A 116 -4.73 15.10 12.24
N GLU A 117 -5.55 15.96 11.64
CA GLU A 117 -5.80 15.94 10.20
C GLU A 117 -4.49 16.11 9.42
N GLN A 118 -3.61 17.00 9.85
CA GLN A 118 -2.33 17.26 9.20
C GLN A 118 -1.41 16.02 9.24
N ILE A 119 -1.36 15.29 10.35
CA ILE A 119 -0.65 14.00 10.43
C ILE A 119 -1.23 13.01 9.42
N GLN A 120 -2.56 12.92 9.30
CA GLN A 120 -3.22 11.96 8.41
C GLN A 120 -3.08 12.32 6.92
N ARG A 121 -3.04 13.62 6.58
CA ARG A 121 -2.97 14.11 5.21
C ARG A 121 -1.56 14.26 4.69
N GLU A 122 -0.60 14.67 5.53
CA GLU A 122 0.76 15.01 5.10
C GLU A 122 1.76 13.88 5.41
N PRO A 123 2.28 13.16 4.39
CA PRO A 123 3.21 12.05 4.60
C PRO A 123 4.50 12.45 5.32
N LYS A 124 4.99 13.68 5.09
CA LYS A 124 6.21 14.19 5.75
C LYS A 124 5.98 14.40 7.24
N MET A 125 4.83 14.94 7.62
CA MET A 125 4.49 15.15 9.03
C MET A 125 4.29 13.83 9.75
N ALA A 126 3.53 12.89 9.18
CA ALA A 126 3.38 11.55 9.74
C ALA A 126 4.71 10.83 9.96
N ARG A 127 5.65 10.94 9.00
CA ARG A 127 6.99 10.38 9.17
C ARG A 127 7.75 11.03 10.31
N ALA A 128 7.75 12.36 10.41
CA ALA A 128 8.44 13.07 11.48
C ALA A 128 7.88 12.72 12.87
N VAL A 129 6.55 12.75 13.02
CA VAL A 129 5.87 12.38 14.27
C VAL A 129 6.10 10.90 14.60
N GLY A 130 5.97 10.03 13.59
CA GLY A 130 6.20 8.59 13.73
C GLY A 130 7.63 8.24 14.17
N GLN A 131 8.64 8.96 13.65
CA GLN A 131 10.04 8.80 14.07
C GLN A 131 10.23 9.15 15.55
N LEU A 132 9.67 10.27 15.99
CA LEU A 132 9.75 10.70 17.39
C LEU A 132 9.06 9.70 18.34
N ILE A 133 7.91 9.16 17.93
CA ILE A 133 7.19 8.13 18.68
C ILE A 133 8.02 6.84 18.74
N GLY A 134 8.59 6.41 17.62
CA GLY A 134 9.46 5.24 17.56
C GLY A 134 10.72 5.38 18.42
N GLU A 135 11.35 6.56 18.41
CA GLU A 135 12.49 6.86 19.26
C GLU A 135 12.13 6.77 20.75
N ARG A 136 10.98 7.35 21.15
CA ARG A 136 10.45 7.18 22.52
C ARG A 136 10.26 5.69 22.86
N GLU A 137 9.64 4.92 21.98
CA GLU A 137 9.40 3.48 22.20
C GLU A 137 10.73 2.73 22.43
N LEU A 138 11.75 3.01 21.63
CA LEU A 138 13.09 2.42 21.76
C LEU A 138 13.79 2.81 23.08
N ILE A 139 13.75 4.10 23.45
CA ILE A 139 14.33 4.60 24.70
C ILE A 139 13.71 3.88 25.90
N LEU A 140 12.37 3.82 25.95
CA LEU A 140 11.66 3.18 27.06
C LEU A 140 11.81 1.66 27.09
N GLN A 141 12.07 1.01 25.95
CA GLN A 141 12.41 -0.41 25.92
C GLN A 141 13.81 -0.67 26.49
N ARG A 142 14.79 0.15 26.13
CA ARG A 142 16.18 0.02 26.63
C ARG A 142 16.24 0.19 28.14
N ASP A 143 15.59 1.21 28.69
CA ASP A 143 15.64 1.48 30.13
C ASP A 143 14.92 0.39 30.95
N ARG A 144 13.88 -0.24 30.39
CA ARG A 144 13.23 -1.42 30.97
C ARG A 144 14.06 -2.71 30.83
N GLY A 145 14.85 -2.84 29.77
CA GLY A 145 15.76 -3.98 29.55
C GLY A 145 17.06 -3.92 30.36
N MET A 146 17.44 -2.74 30.86
CA MET A 146 18.62 -2.54 31.71
C MET A 146 18.31 -2.54 33.22
N SER A 147 17.10 -2.93 33.63
CA SER A 147 16.70 -3.04 35.05
C SER A 147 16.98 -4.44 35.66
N LEU A 148 18.00 -5.15 35.19
CA LEU A 148 18.46 -6.43 35.77
C LEU A 148 19.81 -6.28 36.50
#